data_AF-A0A8J4CKG5-F1
#
_entry.id   AF-A0A8J4CKG5-F1
#
_cell.length_a   1.000
_cell.length_b   1.000
_cell.length_c   1.000
_cell.angle_alpha   90.00
_cell.angle_beta   90.00
_cell.angle_gamma   90.00
#
_symmetry.space_group_name_H-M   'P 1'
#
loop_
_entity.id
_entity.type
_entity.pdbx_description
1 polymer ?
#
loop_
_entity_poly.entity_id
_entity_poly.type
_entity_poly.pdbx_seq_one_letter_code
_entity_poly.pdbx_strand_id
1 'polypeptide(L)'
;MGHVHDEHNANTVLLATSADLQQYKGFLKLRGATALYMPLWTDDEIEKCRSQLFPTLDAAMVQTLMSKWGNIPRYVLEKATDGKAQCSLGAAIIVCEWEDILICIGNSGSAQDYFSERLVHFEVVGDQYNEIIMKLASPYVVQEMEIKAGKNLMRQLQNLVRLAIWKPRIFTAAAGVFFESYVDHHLQQGGSFKVRHLCASQIGHAQVTAQHPPDIHNFVTLEEVQQGEDVQQQNVSVYYVPCIHTFPIGDFQRNAVDLRRAKTAASQFIDLNQRLYFTVPDWIFESFKFMDGIPMDIEQWVLEVPWM
;
A
#
# COMPACT_ATOMS: atom_id res chain seq x y z
N MET A 1 -46.44 5.13 28.59
CA MET A 1 -46.28 4.99 27.13
C MET A 1 -44.98 4.27 26.91
N GLY A 2 -45.05 2.99 26.52
CA GLY A 2 -43.86 2.17 26.29
C GLY A 2 -43.18 2.59 24.99
N HIS A 3 -41.87 2.79 25.04
CA HIS A 3 -41.06 2.90 23.84
C HIS A 3 -41.15 1.57 23.09
N VAL A 4 -41.73 1.60 21.90
CA VAL A 4 -41.63 0.51 20.93
C VAL A 4 -40.17 0.49 20.49
N HIS A 5 -39.41 -0.49 20.97
CA HIS A 5 -38.16 -0.86 20.34
C HIS A 5 -38.53 -1.58 19.05
N ASP A 6 -38.41 -0.89 17.92
CA ASP A 6 -38.42 -1.57 16.63
C ASP A 6 -37.17 -2.47 16.59
N GLU A 7 -37.40 -3.78 16.79
CA GLU A 7 -36.39 -4.82 16.57
C GLU A 7 -36.09 -4.90 15.07
N HIS A 8 -35.14 -4.11 14.62
CA HIS A 8 -34.58 -4.29 13.29
C HIS A 8 -33.67 -5.53 13.31
N ASN A 9 -34.11 -6.62 12.67
CA ASN A 9 -33.29 -7.77 12.30
C ASN A 9 -32.26 -7.38 11.23
N ALA A 10 -31.29 -6.52 11.60
CA ALA A 10 -30.15 -6.23 10.77
C ALA A 10 -29.15 -7.40 10.89
N ASN A 11 -29.28 -8.38 10.00
CA ASN A 11 -28.36 -9.54 9.92
C ASN A 11 -27.03 -9.19 9.24
N THR A 12 -26.89 -7.97 8.70
CA THR A 12 -25.69 -7.55 7.97
C THR A 12 -25.39 -6.10 8.30
N VAL A 13 -24.15 -5.82 8.67
CA VAL A 13 -23.61 -4.47 8.87
C VAL A 13 -22.67 -4.17 7.70
N LEU A 14 -22.96 -3.11 6.96
CA LEU A 14 -22.07 -2.58 5.92
C LEU A 14 -21.17 -1.51 6.54
N LEU A 15 -19.87 -1.74 6.45
CA LEU A 15 -18.84 -0.84 6.98
C LEU A 15 -18.18 -0.11 5.82
N ALA A 16 -18.43 1.19 5.70
CA ALA A 16 -17.67 2.09 4.85
C ALA A 16 -16.60 2.77 5.71
N THR A 17 -15.34 2.70 5.27
CA THR A 17 -14.11 3.37 5.81
C THR A 17 -14.10 3.65 7.31
N SER A 18 -13.30 2.88 8.07
CA SER A 18 -13.03 3.05 9.51
C SER A 18 -14.24 3.53 10.34
N ALA A 19 -15.33 2.78 10.29
CA ALA A 19 -16.39 2.95 11.28
C ALA A 19 -15.84 2.60 12.68
N ASP A 20 -16.11 3.45 13.65
CA ASP A 20 -15.82 3.21 15.07
C ASP A 20 -16.50 1.90 15.51
N LEU A 21 -15.70 0.92 15.91
CA LEU A 21 -16.17 -0.39 16.37
C LEU A 21 -17.22 -0.26 17.48
N GLN A 22 -17.13 0.77 18.32
CA GLN A 22 -18.09 1.00 19.40
C GLN A 22 -19.51 1.24 18.88
N GLN A 23 -19.67 1.78 17.66
CA GLN A 23 -20.97 2.08 17.07
C GLN A 23 -21.71 0.83 16.60
N TYR A 24 -21.00 -0.21 16.16
CA TYR A 24 -21.62 -1.41 15.59
C TYR A 24 -21.29 -2.73 16.30
N LYS A 25 -20.42 -2.73 17.32
CA LYS A 25 -20.11 -3.93 18.14
C LYS A 25 -21.34 -4.59 18.74
N GLY A 26 -22.41 -3.83 18.98
CA GLY A 26 -23.68 -4.35 19.50
C GLY A 26 -24.38 -5.23 18.47
N PHE A 27 -24.41 -4.79 17.21
CA PHE A 27 -25.02 -5.52 16.10
C PHE A 27 -24.24 -6.81 15.78
N LEU A 28 -22.91 -6.78 15.84
CA LEU A 28 -22.08 -7.97 15.61
C LEU A 28 -22.28 -9.08 16.66
N LYS A 29 -22.90 -8.78 17.81
CA LYS A 29 -23.24 -9.78 18.83
C LYS A 29 -24.56 -10.51 18.54
N LEU A 30 -25.35 -10.04 17.58
CA LEU A 30 -26.61 -10.69 17.20
C LEU A 30 -26.32 -12.02 16.49
N ARG A 31 -27.14 -13.03 16.75
CA ARG A 31 -26.96 -14.37 16.17
C ARG A 31 -27.19 -14.31 14.67
N GLY A 32 -26.18 -14.67 13.89
CA GLY A 32 -26.25 -14.64 12.42
C GLY A 32 -25.87 -13.28 11.81
N ALA A 33 -25.46 -12.30 12.62
CA ALA A 33 -24.92 -11.05 12.12
C ALA A 33 -23.56 -11.26 11.44
N THR A 34 -23.36 -10.62 10.29
CA THR A 34 -22.06 -10.58 9.61
C THR A 34 -21.66 -9.15 9.27
N ALA A 35 -20.36 -8.90 9.21
CA ALA A 35 -19.79 -7.64 8.75
C ALA A 35 -19.34 -7.79 7.30
N LEU A 36 -19.78 -6.87 6.45
CA LEU A 36 -19.25 -6.71 5.10
C LEU A 36 -18.62 -5.32 4.99
N TYR A 37 -17.51 -5.24 4.28
CA TYR A 37 -16.72 -4.03 4.09
C TYR A 37 -16.95 -3.49 2.69
N MET A 38 -17.27 -2.20 2.61
CA MET A 38 -17.42 -1.51 1.34
C MET A 38 -16.04 -1.03 0.88
N PRO A 39 -15.57 -1.42 -0.32
CA PRO A 39 -14.31 -0.91 -0.85
C PRO A 39 -14.35 0.62 -1.00
N LEU A 40 -13.16 1.21 -1.10
CA LEU A 40 -13.01 2.61 -1.48
C LEU A 40 -13.67 2.84 -2.85
N TRP A 41 -14.16 4.06 -3.05
CA TRP A 41 -14.79 4.41 -4.32
C TRP A 41 -13.74 4.45 -5.43
N THR A 42 -14.13 4.07 -6.62
CA THR A 42 -13.33 4.25 -7.84
C THR A 42 -13.36 5.70 -8.30
N ASP A 43 -12.39 6.10 -9.13
CA ASP A 43 -12.33 7.44 -9.71
C ASP A 43 -13.62 7.77 -10.48
N ASP A 44 -14.14 6.79 -11.23
CA ASP A 44 -15.39 6.88 -11.98
C ASP A 44 -16.60 7.11 -11.06
N GLU A 45 -16.65 6.44 -9.91
CA GLU A 45 -17.71 6.64 -8.92
C GLU A 45 -17.65 8.04 -8.30
N ILE A 46 -16.45 8.52 -7.96
CA ILE A 46 -16.25 9.88 -7.46
C ILE A 46 -16.70 10.90 -8.52
N GLU A 47 -16.28 10.76 -9.77
CA GLU A 47 -16.59 11.71 -10.85
C GLU A 47 -18.08 11.70 -11.21
N LYS A 48 -18.70 10.52 -11.25
CA LYS A 48 -20.15 10.39 -11.45
C LYS A 48 -20.93 11.07 -10.33
N CYS A 49 -20.50 10.91 -9.09
CA CYS A 49 -21.13 11.57 -7.95
C CYS A 49 -20.90 13.09 -7.96
N ARG A 50 -19.68 13.54 -8.27
CA ARG A 50 -19.35 14.96 -8.44
C ARG A 50 -20.25 15.62 -9.46
N SER A 51 -20.34 15.06 -10.67
CA SER A 51 -21.14 15.65 -11.76
C SER A 51 -22.64 15.74 -11.46
N GLN A 52 -23.19 14.82 -10.65
CA GLN A 52 -24.62 14.77 -10.36
C GLN A 52 -25.02 15.52 -9.07
N LEU A 53 -24.26 15.35 -7.99
CA LEU A 53 -24.61 15.84 -6.66
C LEU A 53 -23.81 17.07 -6.24
N PHE A 54 -22.62 17.25 -6.81
CA PHE A 54 -21.73 18.37 -6.50
C PHE A 54 -21.23 19.09 -7.77
N PRO A 55 -22.13 19.50 -8.69
CA PRO A 55 -21.75 20.01 -10.01
C PRO A 55 -20.95 21.31 -9.96
N THR A 56 -20.98 22.02 -8.84
CA THR A 56 -20.22 23.24 -8.60
C THR A 56 -18.77 22.99 -8.22
N LEU A 57 -18.40 21.76 -7.83
CA LEU A 57 -17.03 21.41 -7.53
C LEU A 57 -16.25 21.23 -8.83
N ASP A 58 -15.13 21.94 -8.92
CA ASP A 58 -14.19 21.81 -10.01
C ASP A 58 -13.56 20.40 -10.03
N ALA A 59 -13.46 19.81 -11.23
CA ALA A 59 -12.96 18.46 -11.40
C ALA A 59 -11.47 18.35 -11.04
N ALA A 60 -10.65 19.35 -11.39
CA ALA A 60 -9.22 19.34 -11.10
C ALA A 60 -8.96 19.48 -9.59
N MET A 61 -9.77 20.27 -8.89
CA MET A 61 -9.75 20.34 -7.43
C MET A 61 -10.07 18.97 -6.80
N VAL A 62 -11.12 18.28 -7.26
CA VAL A 62 -11.50 16.96 -6.73
C VAL A 62 -10.39 15.94 -6.96
N GLN A 63 -9.76 15.92 -8.15
CA GLN A 63 -8.61 15.07 -8.44
C GLN A 63 -7.43 15.35 -7.49
N THR A 64 -7.16 16.63 -7.19
CA THR A 64 -6.13 17.00 -6.20
C THR A 64 -6.48 16.53 -4.79
N LEU A 65 -7.77 16.47 -4.44
CA LEU A 65 -8.20 15.95 -3.15
C LEU A 65 -8.12 14.43 -3.10
N MET A 66 -8.43 13.73 -4.19
CA MET A 66 -8.29 12.27 -4.29
C MET A 66 -6.84 11.83 -4.10
N SER A 67 -5.87 12.53 -4.70
CA SER A 67 -4.45 12.20 -4.48
C SER A 67 -3.99 12.42 -3.03
N LYS A 68 -4.61 13.35 -2.30
CA LYS A 68 -4.30 13.65 -0.89
C LYS A 68 -4.99 12.72 0.09
N TRP A 69 -6.30 12.57 -0.05
CA TRP A 69 -7.17 11.91 0.91
C TRP A 69 -7.51 10.47 0.55
N GLY A 70 -7.05 10.00 -0.62
CA GLY A 70 -7.59 8.81 -1.26
C GLY A 70 -9.04 9.04 -1.73
N ASN A 71 -9.66 7.97 -2.20
CA ASN A 71 -11.01 8.02 -2.77
C ASN A 71 -12.10 7.95 -1.68
N ILE A 72 -12.02 8.86 -0.71
CA ILE A 72 -12.98 9.01 0.38
C ILE A 72 -13.98 10.13 0.03
N PRO A 73 -15.23 9.80 -0.35
CA PRO A 73 -16.22 10.80 -0.80
C PRO A 73 -16.43 11.96 0.19
N ARG A 74 -16.37 11.67 1.49
CA ARG A 74 -16.51 12.66 2.56
C ARG A 74 -15.50 13.81 2.42
N TYR A 75 -14.24 13.51 2.13
CA TYR A 75 -13.18 14.53 2.06
C TYR A 75 -12.96 15.11 0.67
N VAL A 76 -13.22 14.32 -0.37
CA VAL A 76 -13.02 14.74 -1.77
C VAL A 76 -14.24 15.44 -2.38
N LEU A 77 -15.45 15.22 -1.84
CA LEU A 77 -16.70 15.84 -2.32
C LEU A 77 -17.39 16.65 -1.23
N GLU A 78 -17.94 16.00 -0.20
CA GLU A 78 -18.80 16.65 0.81
C GLU A 78 -18.09 17.80 1.54
N LYS A 79 -16.82 17.59 1.90
CA LYS A 79 -15.98 18.54 2.64
C LYS A 79 -14.91 19.18 1.78
N ALA A 80 -15.05 19.14 0.45
CA ALA A 80 -14.03 19.62 -0.48
C ALA A 80 -13.64 21.09 -0.23
N THR A 81 -14.63 21.94 0.09
CA THR A 81 -14.44 23.37 0.36
C THR A 81 -14.40 23.73 1.84
N ASP A 82 -14.48 22.75 2.75
CA ASP A 82 -14.38 22.99 4.19
C ASP A 82 -12.91 23.07 4.62
N GLY A 83 -12.39 24.28 4.75
CA GLY A 83 -11.00 24.51 5.14
C GLY A 83 -10.60 23.84 6.48
N LYS A 84 -11.51 23.71 7.45
CA LYS A 84 -11.19 23.04 8.73
C LYS A 84 -11.05 21.54 8.53
N ALA A 85 -11.95 20.94 7.76
CA ALA A 85 -11.87 19.53 7.41
C ALA A 85 -10.60 19.25 6.59
N GLN A 86 -10.29 20.09 5.61
CA GLN A 86 -9.09 19.97 4.78
C GLN A 86 -7.79 20.08 5.58
N CYS A 87 -7.72 21.00 6.56
CA CYS A 87 -6.57 21.11 7.46
C CYS A 87 -6.41 19.91 8.42
N SER A 88 -7.44 19.08 8.60
CA SER A 88 -7.39 17.98 9.57
C SER A 88 -6.44 16.85 9.15
N LEU A 89 -6.15 16.69 7.85
CA LEU A 89 -5.12 15.74 7.39
C LEU A 89 -3.73 16.16 7.87
N GLY A 90 -3.35 17.42 7.61
CA GLY A 90 -2.06 17.96 8.04
C GLY A 90 -1.92 17.93 9.56
N ALA A 91 -2.98 18.24 10.30
CA ALA A 91 -2.97 18.13 11.76
C ALA A 91 -2.74 16.69 12.25
N ALA A 92 -3.34 15.71 11.57
CA ALA A 92 -3.13 14.30 11.88
C ALA A 92 -1.68 13.86 11.59
N ILE A 93 -1.12 14.24 10.45
CA ILE A 93 0.29 13.96 10.07
C ILE A 93 1.26 14.57 11.10
N ILE A 94 1.02 15.81 11.54
CA ILE A 94 1.88 16.49 12.51
C ILE A 94 1.98 15.71 13.82
N VAL A 95 0.86 15.16 14.31
CA VAL A 95 0.80 14.48 15.61
C VAL A 95 1.19 13.00 15.52
N CYS A 96 0.97 12.36 14.37
CA CYS A 96 1.18 10.93 14.19
C CYS A 96 2.66 10.58 14.02
N GLU A 97 3.15 9.60 14.78
CA GLU A 97 4.45 8.96 14.53
C GLU A 97 4.27 7.67 13.73
N TRP A 98 5.35 7.15 13.16
CA TRP A 98 5.29 5.92 12.37
C TRP A 98 4.89 4.69 13.20
N GLU A 99 5.20 4.67 14.49
CA GLU A 99 4.72 3.66 15.43
C GLU A 99 3.19 3.68 15.59
N ASP A 100 2.56 4.85 15.51
CA ASP A 100 1.09 4.95 15.56
C ASP A 100 0.46 4.34 14.31
N ILE A 101 1.08 4.53 13.13
CA ILE A 101 0.67 3.88 11.87
C ILE A 101 0.84 2.36 11.98
N LEU A 102 1.97 1.89 12.52
CA LEU A 102 2.22 0.47 12.78
C LEU A 102 1.10 -0.12 13.66
N ILE A 103 0.71 0.57 14.73
CA ILE A 103 -0.39 0.15 15.62
C ILE A 103 -1.73 0.13 14.87
N CYS A 104 -2.04 1.18 14.10
CA CYS A 104 -3.29 1.28 13.35
C CYS A 104 -3.40 0.17 12.29
N ILE A 105 -2.33 -0.10 11.55
CA ILE A 105 -2.32 -1.14 10.52
C ILE A 105 -2.38 -2.54 11.16
N GLY A 106 -1.67 -2.73 12.27
CA GLY A 106 -1.58 -4.04 12.90
C GLY A 106 -2.69 -4.41 13.88
N ASN A 107 -3.51 -3.46 14.27
CA ASN A 107 -4.62 -3.71 15.18
C ASN A 107 -5.90 -3.02 14.67
N SER A 108 -6.53 -3.67 13.69
CA SER A 108 -7.79 -3.24 13.06
C SER A 108 -8.96 -3.08 14.05
N GLY A 109 -8.82 -3.52 15.31
CA GLY A 109 -9.82 -3.35 16.37
C GLY A 109 -9.48 -2.28 17.43
N SER A 110 -8.31 -1.62 17.37
CA SER A 110 -7.87 -0.65 18.39
C SER A 110 -7.31 0.65 17.84
N ALA A 111 -7.35 0.88 16.53
CA ALA A 111 -6.98 2.18 15.98
C ALA A 111 -7.87 3.24 16.62
N GLN A 112 -7.28 4.20 17.33
CA GLN A 112 -8.02 5.36 17.82
C GLN A 112 -8.68 6.05 16.62
N ASP A 113 -9.99 6.27 16.69
CA ASP A 113 -10.83 6.87 15.64
C ASP A 113 -10.25 8.17 15.04
N TYR A 114 -9.32 8.81 15.73
CA TYR A 114 -8.65 10.03 15.29
C TYR A 114 -7.75 9.86 14.05
N PHE A 115 -7.13 8.69 13.83
CA PHE A 115 -6.10 8.49 12.80
C PHE A 115 -6.57 7.67 11.60
N SER A 116 -7.50 6.73 11.81
CA SER A 116 -7.83 5.64 10.89
C SER A 116 -8.79 5.99 9.75
N GLU A 117 -9.33 7.20 9.69
CA GLU A 117 -10.08 7.68 8.52
C GLU A 117 -9.24 8.62 7.62
N ARG A 118 -8.15 9.18 8.16
CA ARG A 118 -7.35 10.23 7.52
C ARG A 118 -6.01 9.70 7.01
N LEU A 119 -5.32 8.94 7.84
CA LEU A 119 -3.93 8.51 7.57
C LEU A 119 -3.84 7.08 7.07
N VAL A 120 -4.81 6.24 7.44
CA VAL A 120 -4.86 4.82 7.08
C VAL A 120 -6.26 4.55 6.56
N HIS A 121 -6.42 3.72 5.54
CA HIS A 121 -7.70 3.17 5.11
C HIS A 121 -7.66 1.65 5.15
N PHE A 122 -8.82 1.02 5.03
CA PHE A 122 -8.86 -0.40 4.73
C PHE A 122 -9.04 -0.64 3.23
N GLU A 123 -8.48 -1.74 2.74
CA GLU A 123 -8.71 -2.30 1.42
C GLU A 123 -9.37 -3.67 1.58
N VAL A 124 -10.42 -3.92 0.82
CA VAL A 124 -11.15 -5.19 0.84
C VAL A 124 -10.37 -6.25 0.11
N VAL A 125 -10.19 -7.41 0.75
CA VAL A 125 -9.46 -8.55 0.17
C VAL A 125 -10.45 -9.58 -0.37
N GLY A 126 -10.34 -9.86 -1.66
CA GLY A 126 -11.17 -10.85 -2.35
C GLY A 126 -12.61 -10.41 -2.55
N ASP A 127 -13.42 -11.29 -3.13
CA ASP A 127 -14.74 -10.93 -3.65
C ASP A 127 -15.87 -11.19 -2.64
N GLN A 128 -15.52 -11.61 -1.43
CA GLN A 128 -16.48 -11.92 -0.36
C GLN A 128 -16.77 -10.73 0.55
N TYR A 129 -16.03 -9.63 0.41
CA TYR A 129 -16.22 -8.39 1.18
C TYR A 129 -16.17 -8.55 2.70
N ASN A 130 -15.62 -9.65 3.23
CA ASN A 130 -15.59 -9.98 4.65
C ASN A 130 -14.17 -9.87 5.25
N GLU A 131 -13.16 -9.65 4.42
CA GLU A 131 -11.76 -9.51 4.81
C GLU A 131 -11.22 -8.16 4.36
N ILE A 132 -10.38 -7.56 5.21
CA ILE A 132 -9.72 -6.29 4.93
C ILE A 132 -8.24 -6.33 5.32
N ILE A 133 -7.45 -5.49 4.68
CA ILE A 133 -6.12 -5.09 5.11
C ILE A 133 -6.09 -3.58 5.33
N MET A 134 -5.29 -3.11 6.28
CA MET A 134 -5.10 -1.67 6.50
C MET A 134 -3.88 -1.19 5.70
N LYS A 135 -4.00 -0.04 5.04
CA LYS A 135 -2.94 0.62 4.27
C LYS A 135 -2.93 2.12 4.54
N LEU A 136 -1.81 2.79 4.30
CA LEU A 136 -1.79 4.25 4.32
C LEU A 136 -2.80 4.81 3.32
N ALA A 137 -3.43 5.91 3.69
CA ALA A 137 -4.58 6.48 2.99
C ALA A 137 -4.28 6.91 1.55
N SER A 138 -3.06 7.38 1.30
CA SER A 138 -2.63 7.84 -0.02
C SER A 138 -1.09 7.92 -0.10
N PRO A 139 -0.52 7.96 -1.33
CA PRO A 139 0.89 8.27 -1.54
C PRO A 139 1.29 9.61 -0.94
N TYR A 140 0.39 10.59 -0.92
CA TYR A 140 0.63 11.89 -0.30
C TYR A 140 0.92 11.76 1.21
N VAL A 141 0.14 10.95 1.93
CA VAL A 141 0.38 10.73 3.37
C VAL A 141 1.73 10.07 3.63
N VAL A 142 2.12 9.11 2.79
CA VAL A 142 3.46 8.47 2.86
C VAL A 142 4.54 9.53 2.73
N GLN A 143 4.47 10.34 1.69
CA GLN A 143 5.47 11.38 1.39
C GLN A 143 5.59 12.41 2.52
N GLU A 144 4.48 12.88 3.07
CA GLU A 144 4.50 13.87 4.16
C GLU A 144 5.06 13.27 5.45
N MET A 145 4.77 12.01 5.75
CA MET A 145 5.36 11.31 6.90
C MET A 145 6.87 11.10 6.73
N GLU A 146 7.33 10.86 5.50
CA GLU A 146 8.75 10.75 5.16
C GLU A 146 9.48 12.09 5.31
N ILE A 147 8.89 13.17 4.79
CA ILE A 147 9.39 14.54 4.97
C ILE A 147 9.50 14.87 6.47
N LYS A 148 8.48 14.53 7.25
CA LYS A 148 8.46 14.72 8.71
C LYS A 148 9.60 13.96 9.39
N ALA A 149 9.86 12.70 9.01
CA ALA A 149 10.91 11.89 9.59
C ALA A 149 12.34 12.40 9.28
N GLY A 150 12.51 13.06 8.13
CA GLY A 150 13.75 13.71 7.72
C GLY A 150 14.95 12.76 7.78
N LYS A 151 16.05 13.21 8.40
CA LYS A 151 17.31 12.45 8.48
C LYS A 151 17.22 11.13 9.26
N ASN A 152 16.14 10.90 10.01
CA ASN A 152 15.95 9.68 10.78
C ASN A 152 15.10 8.63 10.06
N LEU A 153 14.53 8.96 8.89
CA LEU A 153 13.60 8.10 8.15
C LEU A 153 14.10 6.65 8.01
N MET A 154 15.30 6.46 7.43
CA MET A 154 15.85 5.12 7.19
C MET A 154 15.96 4.29 8.48
N ARG A 155 16.36 4.92 9.59
CA ARG A 155 16.48 4.25 10.89
C ARG A 155 15.11 3.90 11.48
N GLN A 156 14.12 4.77 11.29
CA GLN A 156 12.75 4.53 11.74
C GLN A 156 12.13 3.37 10.94
N LEU A 157 12.20 3.40 9.61
CA LEU A 157 11.71 2.32 8.74
C LEU A 157 12.35 0.97 9.10
N GLN A 158 13.68 0.93 9.28
CA GLN A 158 14.38 -0.27 9.73
C GLN A 158 13.85 -0.78 11.08
N ASN A 159 13.65 0.10 12.05
CA ASN A 159 13.11 -0.27 13.35
C ASN A 159 11.67 -0.81 13.26
N LEU A 160 10.82 -0.19 12.45
CA LEU A 160 9.42 -0.59 12.29
C LEU A 160 9.29 -1.94 11.58
N VAL A 161 10.04 -2.14 10.48
CA VAL A 161 10.10 -3.43 9.80
C VAL A 161 10.62 -4.50 10.77
N ARG A 162 11.66 -4.20 11.55
CA ARG A 162 12.15 -5.12 12.59
C ARG A 162 11.05 -5.45 13.59
N LEU A 163 10.37 -4.44 14.16
CA LEU A 163 9.26 -4.64 15.10
C LEU A 163 8.14 -5.49 14.47
N ALA A 164 7.84 -5.27 13.20
CA ALA A 164 6.81 -5.99 12.49
C ALA A 164 7.18 -7.46 12.25
N ILE A 165 8.47 -7.73 11.96
CA ILE A 165 9.01 -9.09 11.88
C ILE A 165 8.90 -9.78 13.23
N TRP A 166 9.36 -9.16 14.34
CA TRP A 166 9.33 -9.80 15.66
C TRP A 166 7.91 -10.01 16.22
N LYS A 167 6.92 -9.28 15.72
CA LYS A 167 5.50 -9.38 16.12
C LYS A 167 4.58 -9.54 14.89
N PRO A 168 4.73 -10.62 14.13
CA PRO A 168 4.10 -10.76 12.81
C PRO A 168 2.58 -10.91 12.94
N ARG A 169 2.11 -11.65 13.96
CA ARG A 169 0.67 -11.80 14.25
C ARG A 169 -0.09 -10.48 14.37
N ILE A 170 0.62 -9.40 14.68
CA ILE A 170 0.04 -8.07 14.83
C ILE A 170 0.38 -7.24 13.60
N PHE A 171 1.62 -7.23 13.12
CA PHE A 171 2.09 -6.17 12.22
C PHE A 171 2.48 -6.61 10.80
N THR A 172 2.17 -7.84 10.36
CA THR A 172 2.59 -8.32 9.02
C THR A 172 2.21 -7.38 7.88
N ALA A 173 0.97 -6.84 7.88
CA ALA A 173 0.52 -5.91 6.83
C ALA A 173 1.33 -4.60 6.81
N ALA A 174 1.76 -4.12 7.98
CA ALA A 174 2.53 -2.89 8.11
C ALA A 174 4.00 -3.06 7.69
N ALA A 175 4.58 -4.25 7.92
CA ALA A 175 5.94 -4.57 7.48
C ALA A 175 6.11 -4.26 5.99
N GLY A 176 5.10 -4.70 5.22
CA GLY A 176 4.88 -4.44 3.80
C GLY A 176 5.26 -3.04 3.36
N VAL A 177 4.47 -2.12 3.87
CA VAL A 177 4.50 -0.69 3.54
C VAL A 177 5.83 -0.05 3.92
N PHE A 178 6.36 -0.36 5.12
CA PHE A 178 7.60 0.27 5.59
C PHE A 178 8.84 -0.22 4.85
N PHE A 179 8.86 -1.49 4.44
CA PHE A 179 9.96 -2.00 3.63
C PHE A 179 9.93 -1.47 2.22
N GLU A 180 8.75 -1.34 1.62
CA GLU A 180 8.59 -0.71 0.30
C GLU A 180 9.19 0.70 0.31
N SER A 181 8.77 1.54 1.27
CA SER A 181 9.37 2.86 1.47
C SER A 181 10.89 2.80 1.71
N TYR A 182 11.38 1.84 2.51
CA TYR A 182 12.83 1.68 2.73
C TYR A 182 13.58 1.31 1.45
N VAL A 183 13.06 0.37 0.66
CA VAL A 183 13.65 -0.07 -0.61
C VAL A 183 13.67 1.08 -1.60
N ASP A 184 12.57 1.81 -1.74
CA ASP A 184 12.47 2.93 -2.69
C ASP A 184 13.56 3.97 -2.39
N HIS A 185 13.71 4.35 -1.11
CA HIS A 185 14.76 5.28 -0.68
C HIS A 185 16.16 4.72 -0.88
N HIS A 186 16.36 3.42 -0.62
CA HIS A 186 17.68 2.81 -0.73
C HIS A 186 18.11 2.65 -2.19
N LEU A 187 17.20 2.29 -3.10
CA LEU A 187 17.47 2.19 -4.54
C LEU A 187 17.71 3.56 -5.17
N GLN A 188 16.96 4.59 -4.75
CA GLN A 188 17.16 5.97 -5.24
C GLN A 188 18.56 6.51 -4.93
N GLN A 189 19.19 6.06 -3.84
CA GLN A 189 20.58 6.44 -3.52
C GLN A 189 21.61 5.83 -4.48
N GLY A 190 21.20 4.88 -5.33
CA GLY A 190 22.10 4.11 -6.18
C GLY A 190 23.04 3.20 -5.38
N GLY A 191 23.92 2.51 -6.08
CA GLY A 191 24.91 1.61 -5.49
C GLY A 191 25.01 0.27 -6.20
N SER A 192 25.82 -0.62 -5.64
CA SER A 192 25.96 -1.99 -6.13
C SER A 192 25.11 -2.93 -5.29
N PHE A 193 24.21 -3.63 -5.96
CA PHE A 193 23.28 -4.57 -5.35
C PHE A 193 23.63 -5.99 -5.78
N LYS A 194 23.56 -6.92 -4.84
CA LYS A 194 23.69 -8.36 -5.13
C LYS A 194 22.37 -8.84 -5.72
N VAL A 195 22.43 -9.57 -6.82
CA VAL A 195 21.25 -10.15 -7.45
C VAL A 195 21.45 -11.62 -7.75
N ARG A 196 20.35 -12.36 -7.86
CA ARG A 196 20.36 -13.77 -8.23
C ARG A 196 19.22 -14.05 -9.19
N HIS A 197 19.53 -14.72 -10.29
CA HIS A 197 18.51 -15.14 -11.24
C HIS A 197 17.64 -16.24 -10.64
N LEU A 198 16.32 -16.14 -10.79
CA LEU A 198 15.36 -17.09 -10.22
C LEU A 198 15.04 -18.25 -11.18
N CYS A 199 15.52 -18.20 -12.43
CA CYS A 199 15.27 -19.23 -13.43
C CYS A 199 16.57 -19.86 -13.95
N ALA A 200 17.21 -20.74 -13.17
CA ALA A 200 18.11 -21.76 -13.69
C ALA A 200 18.42 -22.81 -12.61
N SER A 201 18.63 -24.06 -13.04
CA SER A 201 19.28 -25.13 -12.28
C SER A 201 20.73 -24.82 -11.87
N GLN A 202 21.18 -23.58 -12.08
CA GLN A 202 22.47 -23.03 -11.66
C GLN A 202 22.21 -21.75 -10.88
N ILE A 203 22.63 -21.73 -9.61
CA ILE A 203 22.60 -20.55 -8.75
C ILE A 203 23.70 -19.61 -9.24
N GLY A 204 23.37 -18.73 -10.18
CA GLY A 204 24.23 -17.65 -10.62
C GLY A 204 24.04 -16.44 -9.73
N HIS A 205 25.03 -16.12 -8.89
CA HIS A 205 25.10 -14.81 -8.27
C HIS A 205 25.65 -13.81 -9.29
N ALA A 206 24.99 -12.67 -9.42
CA ALA A 206 25.50 -11.54 -10.17
C ALA A 206 25.46 -10.28 -9.29
N GLN A 207 26.16 -9.24 -9.73
CA GLN A 207 26.01 -7.90 -9.16
C GLN A 207 25.38 -7.01 -10.22
N VAL A 208 24.40 -6.23 -9.80
CA VAL A 208 23.82 -5.15 -10.60
C VAL A 208 24.17 -3.86 -9.92
N THR A 209 24.79 -2.95 -10.65
CA THR A 209 25.01 -1.59 -10.17
C THR A 209 23.81 -0.75 -10.61
N ALA A 210 23.01 -0.28 -9.66
CA ALA A 210 22.06 0.80 -9.92
C ALA A 210 22.84 2.11 -9.84
N GLN A 211 22.79 2.90 -10.89
CA GLN A 211 23.35 4.25 -10.83
C GLN A 211 22.37 5.14 -10.10
N HIS A 212 22.86 6.05 -9.24
CA HIS A 212 22.02 7.13 -8.73
C HIS A 212 21.59 7.94 -9.95
N PRO A 213 20.29 8.01 -10.27
CA PRO A 213 19.86 8.78 -11.43
C PRO A 213 20.16 10.26 -11.15
N PRO A 214 20.70 11.01 -12.12
CA PRO A 214 20.98 12.44 -11.94
C PRO A 214 19.70 13.23 -11.63
N ASP A 215 18.56 12.77 -12.17
CA ASP A 215 17.24 13.36 -11.99
C ASP A 215 16.21 12.30 -11.56
N ILE A 216 15.36 12.64 -10.59
CA ILE A 216 14.23 11.80 -10.18
C ILE A 216 12.99 12.29 -10.93
N HIS A 217 12.45 11.43 -11.79
CA HIS A 217 11.18 11.69 -12.47
C HIS A 217 10.05 10.99 -11.70
N ASN A 218 9.04 11.76 -11.30
CA ASN A 218 7.82 11.22 -10.73
C ASN A 218 6.83 10.94 -11.86
N PHE A 219 6.29 9.73 -11.86
CA PHE A 219 5.24 9.31 -12.78
C PHE A 219 4.00 8.97 -11.97
N VAL A 220 2.83 9.39 -12.46
CA VAL A 220 1.54 9.06 -11.82
C VAL A 220 1.04 7.71 -12.33
N THR A 221 1.35 7.39 -13.59
CA THR A 221 0.94 6.15 -14.25
C THR A 221 2.13 5.44 -14.89
N LEU A 222 2.05 4.11 -15.01
CA LEU A 222 3.13 3.32 -15.62
C LEU A 222 3.26 3.58 -17.12
N GLU A 223 2.19 4.01 -17.79
CA GLU A 223 2.22 4.43 -19.20
C GLU A 223 3.15 5.63 -19.43
N GLU A 224 3.31 6.53 -18.45
CA GLU A 224 4.22 7.68 -18.54
C GLU A 224 5.71 7.28 -18.56
N VAL A 225 6.05 6.12 -17.99
CA VAL A 225 7.42 5.59 -17.96
C VAL A 225 7.88 5.16 -19.36
N GLN A 226 6.95 4.74 -20.22
CA GLN A 226 7.25 4.27 -21.57
C GLN A 226 7.55 5.40 -22.57
N GLN A 227 7.19 6.65 -22.26
CA GLN A 227 7.34 7.79 -23.17
C GLN A 227 8.58 8.65 -22.91
N GLY A 228 9.40 8.34 -21.89
CA GLY A 228 10.65 9.03 -21.64
C GLY A 228 11.70 8.70 -22.71
N GLU A 229 12.17 9.70 -23.46
CA GLU A 229 13.18 9.56 -24.53
C GLU A 229 14.52 8.94 -24.06
N ASP A 230 14.81 8.98 -22.74
CA ASP A 230 16.03 8.40 -22.15
C ASP A 230 15.93 6.90 -21.82
N VAL A 231 14.72 6.34 -21.62
CA VAL A 231 14.54 4.91 -21.29
C VAL A 231 14.79 4.03 -22.51
N GLN A 232 14.59 4.55 -23.72
CA GLN A 232 14.82 3.80 -24.97
C GLN A 232 16.30 3.65 -25.35
N GLN A 233 17.21 4.45 -24.76
CA GLN A 233 18.64 4.40 -25.12
C GLN A 233 19.41 3.31 -24.36
N GLN A 234 18.88 2.82 -23.24
CA GLN A 234 19.43 1.69 -22.52
C GLN A 234 18.44 0.54 -22.61
N ASN A 235 18.74 -0.45 -23.48
CA ASN A 235 17.95 -1.65 -23.81
C ASN A 235 17.53 -2.58 -22.65
N VAL A 236 17.26 -2.07 -21.44
CA VAL A 236 16.78 -2.84 -20.30
C VAL A 236 15.80 -1.97 -19.50
N SER A 237 14.51 -2.16 -19.72
CA SER A 237 13.50 -1.69 -18.76
C SER A 237 13.61 -2.58 -17.51
N VAL A 238 14.01 -1.98 -16.39
CA VAL A 238 14.19 -2.66 -15.11
C VAL A 238 13.07 -2.23 -14.17
N TYR A 239 12.36 -3.20 -13.59
CA TYR A 239 11.35 -2.93 -12.57
C TYR A 239 11.70 -3.60 -11.25
N TYR A 240 11.51 -2.87 -10.15
CA TYR A 240 11.77 -3.35 -8.79
C TYR A 240 10.45 -3.53 -8.06
N VAL A 241 10.24 -4.71 -7.49
CA VAL A 241 9.05 -5.06 -6.69
C VAL A 241 9.47 -5.36 -5.26
N PRO A 242 9.14 -4.47 -4.31
CA PRO A 242 9.27 -4.73 -2.88
C PRO A 242 8.49 -5.96 -2.44
N CYS A 243 9.19 -6.92 -1.85
CA CYS A 243 8.58 -8.12 -1.28
C CYS A 243 8.81 -8.20 0.23
N ILE A 244 7.83 -7.73 1.00
CA ILE A 244 7.77 -8.06 2.44
C ILE A 244 6.35 -8.27 2.99
N HIS A 245 5.30 -8.02 2.21
CA HIS A 245 3.90 -8.03 2.68
C HIS A 245 3.42 -9.38 3.25
N THR A 246 4.25 -10.43 3.26
CA THR A 246 3.84 -11.78 3.69
C THR A 246 4.83 -12.52 4.55
N PHE A 247 5.18 -11.91 5.67
CA PHE A 247 5.74 -12.68 6.77
C PHE A 247 4.69 -13.01 7.83
N PRO A 248 4.10 -14.22 7.84
CA PRO A 248 3.88 -14.92 9.09
C PRO A 248 5.20 -15.62 9.48
N ILE A 249 5.77 -15.28 10.65
CA ILE A 249 6.74 -16.17 11.29
C ILE A 249 5.94 -17.40 11.74
N GLY A 250 5.97 -18.43 10.89
CA GLY A 250 5.22 -19.66 11.03
C GLY A 250 4.80 -20.13 9.65
N ASP A 251 5.56 -21.08 9.11
CA ASP A 251 5.41 -21.72 7.81
C ASP A 251 5.98 -20.96 6.59
N PHE A 252 7.28 -21.20 6.38
CA PHE A 252 7.87 -21.31 5.06
C PHE A 252 7.07 -22.32 4.22
N GLN A 253 6.06 -21.85 3.50
CA GLN A 253 5.63 -22.31 2.18
C GLN A 253 4.21 -21.78 1.91
N ARG A 254 4.11 -21.02 0.82
CA ARG A 254 2.87 -20.55 0.15
C ARG A 254 2.22 -19.33 0.81
N ASN A 255 2.14 -18.27 -0.01
CA ASN A 255 1.44 -17.00 0.21
C ASN A 255 2.31 -15.96 0.95
N ALA A 256 2.69 -14.81 0.39
CA ALA A 256 2.31 -14.16 -0.85
C ALA A 256 3.28 -12.98 -1.12
N VAL A 257 4.22 -13.12 -2.05
CA VAL A 257 4.56 -11.94 -2.86
C VAL A 257 3.23 -11.38 -3.37
N ASP A 258 3.05 -10.06 -3.42
CA ASP A 258 1.84 -9.47 -4.00
C ASP A 258 1.79 -9.83 -5.49
N LEU A 259 1.26 -11.03 -5.74
CA LEU A 259 1.21 -11.65 -7.05
C LEU A 259 0.33 -10.82 -7.98
N ARG A 260 -0.59 -10.03 -7.41
CA ARG A 260 -1.38 -9.06 -8.15
C ARG A 260 -0.48 -7.95 -8.65
N ARG A 261 0.32 -7.29 -7.80
CA ARG A 261 1.28 -6.26 -8.26
C ARG A 261 2.30 -6.81 -9.24
N ALA A 262 2.84 -8.01 -9.00
CA ALA A 262 3.78 -8.64 -9.92
C ALA A 262 3.13 -8.94 -11.28
N LYS A 263 1.87 -9.41 -11.30
CA LYS A 263 1.10 -9.65 -12.54
C LYS A 263 0.70 -8.36 -13.23
N THR A 264 0.29 -7.34 -12.49
CA THR A 264 -0.03 -6.01 -13.03
C THR A 264 1.20 -5.43 -13.72
N ALA A 265 2.35 -5.41 -13.03
CA ALA A 265 3.61 -4.99 -13.62
C ALA A 265 3.93 -5.82 -14.86
N ALA A 266 3.94 -7.15 -14.76
CA ALA A 266 4.23 -8.04 -15.89
C ALA A 266 3.29 -7.83 -17.10
N SER A 267 1.99 -7.61 -16.87
CA SER A 267 1.00 -7.42 -17.93
C SER A 267 1.20 -6.15 -18.74
N GLN A 268 1.86 -5.15 -18.17
CA GLN A 268 2.13 -3.86 -18.82
C GLN A 268 3.36 -3.89 -19.74
N PHE A 269 4.03 -5.04 -19.85
CA PHE A 269 5.40 -5.12 -20.35
C PHE A 269 5.72 -6.33 -21.27
N ILE A 270 4.68 -7.02 -21.75
CA ILE A 270 4.77 -8.26 -22.53
C ILE A 270 5.61 -8.13 -23.84
N ASP A 271 5.93 -6.92 -24.30
CA ASP A 271 6.58 -6.67 -25.59
C ASP A 271 8.07 -6.24 -25.51
N LEU A 272 8.72 -6.32 -24.34
CA LEU A 272 10.10 -5.85 -24.13
C LEU A 272 10.97 -6.98 -23.51
N ASN A 273 12.26 -7.05 -23.87
CA ASN A 273 13.22 -7.95 -23.20
C ASN A 273 13.46 -7.45 -21.76
N GLN A 274 12.63 -7.88 -20.81
CA GLN A 274 12.56 -7.27 -19.49
C GLN A 274 13.03 -8.15 -18.33
N ARG A 275 13.52 -7.45 -17.30
CA ARG A 275 13.94 -8.04 -16.03
C ARG A 275 13.06 -7.51 -14.90
N LEU A 276 12.46 -8.43 -14.16
CA LEU A 276 11.72 -8.16 -12.94
C LEU A 276 12.59 -8.50 -11.73
N TYR A 277 12.87 -7.52 -10.88
CA TYR A 277 13.63 -7.70 -9.65
C TYR A 277 12.71 -7.72 -8.43
N PHE A 278 12.62 -8.86 -7.75
CA PHE A 278 12.05 -8.95 -6.41
C PHE A 278 13.07 -8.45 -5.40
N THR A 279 12.78 -7.32 -4.77
CA THR A 279 13.67 -6.76 -3.75
C THR A 279 13.33 -7.37 -2.40
N VAL A 280 14.34 -7.87 -1.70
CA VAL A 280 14.18 -8.62 -0.46
C VAL A 280 15.28 -8.29 0.55
N PRO A 281 15.02 -8.45 1.86
CA PRO A 281 16.08 -8.41 2.86
C PRO A 281 17.14 -9.51 2.66
N ASP A 282 18.36 -9.23 3.13
CA ASP A 282 19.52 -10.12 3.10
C ASP A 282 19.24 -11.55 3.61
N TRP A 283 18.51 -11.69 4.72
CA TRP A 283 18.26 -12.98 5.36
C TRP A 283 17.35 -13.91 4.56
N ILE A 284 16.58 -13.41 3.58
CA ILE A 284 15.78 -14.27 2.68
C ILE A 284 16.32 -14.37 1.28
N PHE A 285 17.32 -13.55 0.92
CA PHE A 285 17.89 -13.49 -0.42
C PHE A 285 18.26 -14.88 -0.98
N GLU A 286 18.89 -15.73 -0.18
CA GLU A 286 19.32 -17.06 -0.63
C GLU A 286 18.17 -18.07 -0.77
N SER A 287 17.10 -17.90 0.01
CA SER A 287 15.96 -18.84 0.07
C SER A 287 14.78 -18.48 -0.84
N PHE A 288 14.77 -17.26 -1.39
CA PHE A 288 13.69 -16.76 -2.26
C PHE A 288 13.59 -17.60 -3.55
N LYS A 289 12.37 -17.94 -3.97
CA LYS A 289 12.12 -18.88 -5.07
C LYS A 289 11.51 -18.19 -6.28
N PHE A 290 11.56 -18.87 -7.42
CA PHE A 290 10.84 -18.50 -8.63
C PHE A 290 9.35 -18.33 -8.35
N MET A 291 8.74 -17.33 -8.98
CA MET A 291 7.32 -16.98 -8.81
C MET A 291 6.49 -17.49 -9.98
N ASP A 292 5.55 -18.39 -9.68
CA ASP A 292 4.59 -18.91 -10.65
C ASP A 292 3.54 -17.85 -11.03
N GLY A 293 3.10 -17.87 -12.28
CA GLY A 293 2.04 -16.99 -12.79
C GLY A 293 2.50 -15.64 -13.36
N ILE A 294 3.82 -15.47 -13.52
CA ILE A 294 4.44 -14.40 -14.29
C ILE A 294 4.74 -14.95 -15.70
N PRO A 295 4.51 -14.17 -16.78
CA PRO A 295 4.85 -14.58 -18.14
C PRO A 295 6.30 -15.10 -18.28
N MET A 296 6.49 -16.15 -19.07
CA MET A 296 7.76 -16.89 -19.18
C MET A 296 8.86 -16.12 -19.92
N ASP A 297 8.45 -15.11 -20.68
CA ASP A 297 9.27 -14.14 -21.42
C ASP A 297 9.90 -13.07 -20.52
N ILE A 298 9.46 -12.96 -19.26
CA ILE A 298 10.03 -12.01 -18.29
C ILE A 298 11.08 -12.73 -17.43
N GLU A 299 12.33 -12.25 -17.45
CA GLU A 299 13.38 -12.75 -16.57
C GLU A 299 13.10 -12.35 -15.12
N GLN A 300 13.07 -13.33 -14.22
CA GLN A 300 12.87 -13.09 -12.79
C GLN A 300 14.21 -13.09 -12.04
N TRP A 301 14.45 -12.03 -11.29
CA TRP A 301 15.64 -11.84 -10.47
C TRP A 301 15.22 -11.52 -9.04
N VAL A 302 16.05 -11.91 -8.07
CA VAL A 302 15.95 -11.40 -6.70
C VAL A 302 17.10 -10.43 -6.46
N LEU A 303 16.82 -9.30 -5.81
CA LEU A 303 17.79 -8.28 -5.43
C LEU A 303 17.89 -8.22 -3.91
N GLU A 304 19.11 -8.34 -3.41
CA GLU A 304 19.43 -8.17 -2.00
C GLU A 304 19.44 -6.68 -1.67
N VAL A 305 18.58 -6.29 -0.73
CA VAL A 305 18.62 -4.97 -0.11
C VAL A 305 19.35 -5.15 1.21
N PRO A 306 20.59 -4.62 1.34
CA PRO A 306 21.39 -4.76 2.55
C PRO A 306 20.60 -4.33 3.78
N TRP A 307 20.60 -5.21 4.77
CA TRP A 307 19.90 -4.99 6.02
C TRP A 307 20.89 -5.11 7.18
N MET A 308 21.27 -3.94 7.72
CA MET A 308 22.43 -3.69 8.62
C MET A 308 23.77 -3.55 7.89
#